data_AF-A0A814IT25-F1
#
_entry.id   AF-A0A814IT25-F1
#
_cell.length_a   1.000
_cell.length_b   1.000
_cell.length_c   1.000
_cell.angle_alpha   90.00
_cell.angle_beta   90.00
_cell.angle_gamma   90.00
#
_symmetry.space_group_name_H-M   'P 1'
#
loop_
_entity.id
_entity.type
_entity.pdbx_description
1 polymer ?
#
loop_
_entity_poly.entity_id
_entity_poly.type
_entity_poly.pdbx_seq_one_letter_code
_entity_poly.pdbx_strand_id
1 'polypeptide(L)'
;MVRYKWWYKHGFLSSTGRCFDIGNATRMSLEEFQRRQNVLKKDRKLRVDLEVDQLPLDVIKKHKFDVFCGSPGSAGNGGLMRLAPVPLFFYQVPTLAVEYSGQSARLTHGDVRAVDACRYYGALIAAVVRGESKEQLLNDKFYDDHKLWFGTKPLDASIMEVASGSYKQPKGYDDGIRGGGFVVQSLRAALWAFWSTETFEDGVINAVNLGSDTDTTAAIYGQLAGAYYGYSSIPEKWIKKLYARDLIVCIAEWLQALSYSKNVETASSQGASATQMEPNDELERFDDN
;
A
#
# COMPACT_ATOMS: atom_id res chain seq x y z
N MET A 1 -9.74 -3.08 -7.43
CA MET A 1 -10.52 -4.33 -7.58
C MET A 1 -10.71 -4.75 -9.03
N VAL A 2 -11.23 -3.89 -9.93
CA VAL A 2 -11.43 -4.25 -11.36
C VAL A 2 -10.15 -4.80 -12.02
N ARG A 3 -9.02 -4.10 -11.90
CA ARG A 3 -7.73 -4.57 -12.46
C ARG A 3 -7.27 -5.92 -11.88
N TYR A 4 -7.45 -6.17 -10.59
CA TYR A 4 -7.16 -7.48 -9.97
C TYR A 4 -8.07 -8.58 -10.52
N LYS A 5 -9.34 -8.25 -10.78
CA LYS A 5 -10.29 -9.17 -11.41
C LYS A 5 -9.88 -9.51 -12.85
N TRP A 6 -9.40 -8.53 -13.62
CA TRP A 6 -8.86 -8.78 -14.97
C TRP A 6 -7.62 -9.68 -14.93
N TRP A 7 -6.72 -9.48 -13.95
CA TRP A 7 -5.61 -10.39 -13.74
C TRP A 7 -6.11 -11.82 -13.46
N TYR A 8 -7.05 -11.98 -12.51
CA TYR A 8 -7.63 -13.27 -12.16
C TYR A 8 -8.31 -13.98 -13.34
N LYS A 9 -9.08 -13.25 -14.16
CA LYS A 9 -9.88 -13.84 -15.24
C LYS A 9 -9.16 -13.99 -16.57
N HIS A 10 -8.22 -13.09 -16.86
CA HIS A 10 -7.65 -12.94 -18.20
C HIS A 10 -6.12 -12.90 -18.22
N GLY A 11 -5.45 -13.03 -17.06
CA GLY A 11 -3.99 -12.92 -16.99
C GLY A 11 -3.46 -11.52 -17.27
N PHE A 12 -4.29 -10.48 -17.13
CA PHE A 12 -3.86 -9.08 -17.27
C PHE A 12 -2.63 -8.79 -16.41
N LEU A 13 -1.53 -8.34 -17.04
CA LEU A 13 -0.22 -8.09 -16.43
C LEU A 13 0.45 -9.31 -15.78
N SER A 14 0.05 -10.53 -16.14
CA SER A 14 0.73 -11.76 -15.71
C SER A 14 2.00 -12.02 -16.51
N SER A 15 3.02 -12.57 -15.86
CA SER A 15 4.26 -13.01 -16.52
C SER A 15 4.11 -14.25 -17.41
N THR A 16 3.02 -15.00 -17.27
CA THR A 16 2.73 -16.20 -18.07
C THR A 16 1.54 -16.01 -19.02
N GLY A 17 0.97 -14.80 -19.09
CA GLY A 17 -0.24 -14.52 -19.86
C GLY A 17 -1.54 -15.11 -19.28
N ARG A 18 -1.47 -15.80 -18.13
CA ARG A 18 -2.64 -16.35 -17.40
C ARG A 18 -2.51 -16.09 -15.90
N CYS A 19 -3.61 -16.10 -15.15
CA CYS A 19 -3.53 -16.09 -13.69
C CYS A 19 -2.91 -17.40 -13.18
N PHE A 20 -1.90 -17.30 -12.33
CA PHE A 20 -1.32 -18.39 -11.57
C PHE A 20 -0.97 -17.85 -10.18
N ASP A 21 -0.78 -18.75 -9.22
CA ASP A 21 -0.34 -18.42 -7.85
C ASP A 21 -1.25 -17.43 -7.09
N ILE A 22 -2.56 -17.53 -7.31
CA ILE A 22 -3.54 -16.74 -6.57
C ILE A 22 -3.85 -17.40 -5.22
N GLY A 23 -3.56 -16.69 -4.12
CA GLY A 23 -3.94 -17.12 -2.78
C GLY A 23 -5.47 -17.15 -2.56
N ASN A 24 -5.92 -18.04 -1.67
CA ASN A 24 -7.35 -18.25 -1.38
C ASN A 24 -8.09 -16.97 -0.96
N ALA A 25 -7.48 -16.18 -0.06
CA ALA A 25 -8.05 -14.91 0.40
C ALA A 25 -8.34 -13.94 -0.75
N THR A 26 -7.33 -13.71 -1.60
CA THR A 26 -7.46 -12.86 -2.79
C THR A 26 -8.53 -13.39 -3.74
N ARG A 27 -8.52 -14.69 -4.04
CA ARG A 27 -9.53 -15.32 -4.91
C ARG A 27 -10.94 -15.08 -4.39
N MET A 28 -11.20 -15.38 -3.12
CA MET A 28 -12.51 -15.21 -2.49
C MET A 28 -12.98 -13.75 -2.52
N SER A 29 -12.09 -12.79 -2.25
CA SER A 29 -12.42 -11.37 -2.33
C SER A 29 -12.75 -10.91 -3.75
N LEU A 30 -12.08 -11.44 -4.77
CA LEU A 30 -12.39 -11.11 -6.17
C LEU A 30 -13.72 -11.74 -6.63
N GLU A 31 -14.04 -12.94 -6.15
CA GLU A 31 -15.33 -13.59 -6.39
C GLU A 31 -16.47 -12.84 -5.71
N GLU A 32 -16.27 -12.40 -4.46
CA GLU A 32 -17.23 -11.56 -3.75
C GLU A 32 -17.43 -10.20 -4.44
N PHE A 33 -16.35 -9.57 -4.90
CA PHE A 33 -16.43 -8.34 -5.70
C PHE A 33 -17.23 -8.54 -6.99
N GLN A 34 -16.98 -9.63 -7.72
CA GLN A 34 -17.73 -9.97 -8.93
C GLN A 34 -19.21 -10.21 -8.61
N ARG A 35 -19.52 -10.89 -7.51
CA ARG A 35 -20.90 -11.12 -7.05
C ARG A 35 -21.60 -9.79 -6.77
N ARG A 36 -20.98 -8.89 -5.99
CA ARG A 36 -21.52 -7.55 -5.70
C ARG A 36 -21.76 -6.75 -6.98
N GLN A 37 -20.82 -6.80 -7.92
CA GLN A 37 -20.96 -6.11 -9.20
C GLN A 37 -22.13 -6.66 -10.02
N ASN A 38 -22.34 -7.98 -10.03
CA ASN A 38 -23.45 -8.61 -10.74
C ASN A 38 -24.82 -8.24 -10.12
N VAL A 39 -24.89 -8.14 -8.80
CA VAL A 39 -26.09 -7.64 -8.10
C VAL A 39 -26.40 -6.20 -8.53
N LEU A 40 -25.41 -5.31 -8.48
CA LEU A 40 -25.57 -3.92 -8.92
C LEU A 40 -26.06 -3.82 -10.38
N LYS A 41 -25.49 -4.63 -11.27
CA LYS A 41 -25.89 -4.68 -12.69
C LYS A 41 -27.34 -5.11 -12.86
N LYS A 42 -27.76 -6.16 -12.15
CA LYS A 42 -29.13 -6.69 -12.19
C LYS A 42 -30.13 -5.65 -11.70
N ASP A 43 -29.86 -5.03 -10.55
CA ASP A 43 -30.75 -4.06 -9.91
C ASP A 43 -30.96 -2.81 -10.79
N ARG A 44 -29.95 -2.45 -11.58
CA ARG A 44 -29.96 -1.26 -12.43
C ARG A 44 -30.19 -1.54 -13.91
N LYS A 45 -30.45 -2.79 -14.28
CA LYS A 45 -30.61 -3.23 -15.69
C LYS A 45 -29.45 -2.75 -16.57
N LEU A 46 -28.24 -2.76 -16.02
CA LEU A 46 -27.02 -2.34 -16.72
C LEU A 46 -26.54 -3.44 -17.67
N ARG A 47 -25.74 -3.04 -18.67
CA ARG A 47 -25.08 -4.01 -19.56
C ARG A 47 -24.17 -4.94 -18.77
N VAL A 48 -24.12 -6.21 -19.19
CA VAL A 48 -23.37 -7.27 -18.51
C VAL A 48 -21.86 -7.05 -18.61
N ASP A 49 -21.37 -6.44 -19.69
CA ASP A 49 -19.96 -6.19 -19.97
C ASP A 49 -19.40 -4.94 -19.27
N LEU A 50 -20.25 -4.09 -18.70
CA LEU A 50 -19.83 -2.85 -18.04
C LEU A 50 -19.05 -3.14 -16.75
N GLU A 51 -17.91 -2.51 -16.52
CA GLU A 51 -17.21 -2.60 -15.24
C GLU A 51 -17.64 -1.48 -14.27
N VAL A 52 -17.45 -1.69 -12.96
CA VAL A 52 -17.91 -0.72 -11.95
C VAL A 52 -17.10 0.58 -11.98
N ASP A 53 -15.86 0.54 -12.47
CA ASP A 53 -15.01 1.73 -12.67
C ASP A 53 -15.38 2.53 -13.94
N GLN A 54 -16.27 2.00 -14.77
CA GLN A 54 -16.88 2.69 -15.91
C GLN A 54 -18.23 3.35 -15.53
N LEU A 55 -18.68 3.17 -14.29
CA LEU A 55 -19.93 3.76 -13.81
C LEU A 55 -19.72 5.18 -13.29
N PRO A 56 -20.70 6.09 -13.48
CA PRO A 56 -20.70 7.39 -12.84
C PRO A 56 -20.60 7.31 -11.30
N LEU A 57 -19.85 8.23 -10.70
CA LEU A 57 -19.60 8.23 -9.25
C LEU A 57 -20.87 8.35 -8.40
N ASP A 58 -21.88 9.09 -8.88
CA ASP A 58 -23.19 9.21 -8.23
C ASP A 58 -23.92 7.86 -8.18
N VAL A 59 -23.79 7.03 -9.21
CA VAL A 59 -24.33 5.66 -9.22
C VAL A 59 -23.63 4.82 -8.15
N ILE A 60 -22.31 4.86 -8.09
CA ILE A 60 -21.51 4.12 -7.10
C ILE A 60 -21.88 4.57 -5.67
N LYS A 61 -21.94 5.89 -5.43
CA LYS A 61 -22.29 6.49 -4.14
C LYS A 61 -23.70 6.14 -3.70
N LYS A 62 -24.69 6.25 -4.60
CA LYS A 62 -26.10 5.96 -4.30
C LYS A 62 -26.32 4.50 -3.86
N HIS A 63 -25.54 3.57 -4.39
CA HIS A 63 -25.65 2.13 -4.05
C HIS A 63 -24.77 1.73 -2.87
N LYS A 64 -24.01 2.69 -2.30
CA LYS A 64 -23.00 2.41 -1.27
C LYS A 64 -22.14 1.20 -1.67
N PHE A 65 -21.73 1.16 -2.94
CA PHE A 65 -21.07 -0.02 -3.50
C PHE A 65 -19.72 -0.21 -2.79
N ASP A 66 -19.64 -1.26 -1.99
CA ASP A 66 -18.47 -1.54 -1.16
C ASP A 66 -17.43 -2.36 -1.94
N VAL A 67 -16.29 -1.74 -2.20
CA VAL A 67 -15.13 -2.33 -2.87
C VAL A 67 -14.23 -3.14 -1.93
N PHE A 68 -14.45 -3.04 -0.61
CA PHE A 68 -13.68 -3.78 0.39
C PHE A 68 -14.25 -5.19 0.56
N CYS A 69 -13.69 -6.14 -0.18
CA CYS A 69 -14.16 -7.53 -0.19
C CYS A 69 -13.27 -8.48 0.62
N GLY A 70 -12.30 -7.95 1.38
CA GLY A 70 -11.47 -8.73 2.29
C GLY A 70 -12.28 -9.28 3.47
N SER A 71 -12.18 -10.59 3.72
CA SER A 71 -12.84 -11.22 4.87
C SER A 71 -12.12 -10.88 6.19
N PRO A 72 -12.87 -10.63 7.29
CA PRO A 72 -12.30 -10.62 8.64
C PRO A 72 -11.60 -11.96 8.92
N GLY A 73 -10.50 -11.95 9.67
CA GLY A 73 -9.71 -13.17 9.96
C GLY A 73 -8.74 -13.59 8.86
N SER A 74 -8.82 -13.01 7.66
CA SER A 74 -7.91 -13.27 6.56
C SER A 74 -6.57 -12.51 6.72
N ALA A 75 -5.76 -12.93 7.69
CA ALA A 75 -4.48 -12.31 8.03
C ALA A 75 -3.31 -12.74 7.11
N GLY A 76 -3.59 -12.92 5.83
CA GLY A 76 -2.60 -13.24 4.80
C GLY A 76 -1.70 -12.05 4.44
N ASN A 77 -0.51 -12.33 3.95
CA ASN A 77 0.50 -11.35 3.52
C ASN A 77 0.23 -10.72 2.14
N GLY A 78 -0.80 -11.13 1.41
CA GLY A 78 -1.03 -10.73 0.02
C GLY A 78 -1.29 -9.24 -0.21
N GLY A 79 -1.70 -8.49 0.82
CA GLY A 79 -1.75 -7.03 0.77
C GLY A 79 -0.37 -6.38 0.82
N LEU A 80 0.53 -6.94 1.63
CA LEU A 80 1.87 -6.42 1.90
C LEU A 80 2.84 -6.66 0.74
N MET A 81 2.72 -7.81 0.06
CA MET A 81 3.59 -8.19 -1.07
C MET A 81 3.47 -7.29 -2.31
N ARG A 82 2.47 -6.40 -2.35
CA ARG A 82 2.16 -5.53 -3.51
C ARG A 82 2.05 -4.06 -3.14
N LEU A 83 2.59 -3.67 -1.99
CA LEU A 83 2.25 -2.40 -1.35
C LEU A 83 2.89 -1.18 -2.00
N ALA A 84 4.16 -1.30 -2.41
CA ALA A 84 5.07 -0.20 -2.74
C ALA A 84 4.49 0.94 -3.60
N PRO A 85 3.70 0.68 -4.66
CA PRO A 85 3.15 1.77 -5.47
C PRO A 85 2.36 2.81 -4.66
N VAL A 86 1.71 2.41 -3.57
CA VAL A 86 0.89 3.31 -2.74
C VAL A 86 1.74 4.32 -1.95
N PRO A 87 2.64 3.90 -1.04
CA PRO A 87 3.47 4.85 -0.31
C PRO A 87 4.43 5.61 -1.22
N LEU A 88 4.90 5.03 -2.34
CA LEU A 88 5.71 5.74 -3.33
C LEU A 88 4.95 6.90 -4.00
N PHE A 89 3.64 6.74 -4.26
CA PHE A 89 2.83 7.81 -4.84
C PHE A 89 2.50 8.91 -3.83
N PHE A 90 2.24 8.53 -2.58
CA PHE A 90 1.76 9.45 -1.53
C PHE A 90 2.84 9.92 -0.55
N TYR A 91 4.13 9.64 -0.78
CA TYR A 91 5.21 9.90 0.19
C TYR A 91 5.31 11.36 0.67
N GLN A 92 4.87 12.32 -0.14
CA GLN A 92 4.84 13.75 0.24
C GLN A 92 3.79 14.06 1.30
N VAL A 93 2.75 13.23 1.43
CA VAL A 93 1.67 13.33 2.42
C VAL A 93 1.62 12.02 3.22
N PRO A 94 2.51 11.82 4.22
CA PRO A 94 2.66 10.53 4.87
C PRO A 94 1.39 9.97 5.51
N THR A 95 0.50 10.82 6.01
CA THR A 95 -0.82 10.43 6.51
C THR A 95 -1.66 9.71 5.45
N LEU A 96 -1.65 10.18 4.20
CA LEU A 96 -2.31 9.51 3.08
C LEU A 96 -1.56 8.26 2.64
N ALA A 97 -0.22 8.28 2.66
CA ALA A 97 0.59 7.09 2.36
C ALA A 97 0.24 5.93 3.31
N VAL A 98 0.16 6.19 4.61
CA VAL A 98 -0.20 5.21 5.64
C VAL A 98 -1.66 4.76 5.50
N GLU A 99 -2.60 5.70 5.41
CA GLU A 99 -4.04 5.38 5.30
C GLU A 99 -4.32 4.53 4.05
N TYR A 100 -3.85 4.95 2.87
CA TYR A 100 -4.11 4.22 1.63
C TYR A 100 -3.34 2.89 1.56
N SER A 101 -2.22 2.77 2.25
CA SER A 101 -1.54 1.49 2.41
C SER A 101 -2.44 0.47 3.12
N GLY A 102 -3.08 0.88 4.21
CA GLY A 102 -4.09 0.06 4.89
C GLY A 102 -5.32 -0.24 4.02
N GLN A 103 -5.86 0.76 3.33
CA GLN A 103 -7.03 0.57 2.46
C GLN A 103 -6.74 -0.38 1.28
N SER A 104 -5.55 -0.33 0.69
CA SER A 104 -5.13 -1.22 -0.41
C SER A 104 -5.12 -2.70 0.02
N ALA A 105 -4.71 -2.98 1.26
CA ALA A 105 -4.78 -4.32 1.84
C ALA A 105 -6.23 -4.77 2.01
N ARG A 106 -7.06 -3.91 2.62
CA ARG A 106 -8.47 -4.16 2.96
C ARG A 106 -9.35 -4.56 1.77
N LEU A 107 -8.96 -4.17 0.56
CA LEU A 107 -9.61 -4.63 -0.68
C LEU A 107 -9.75 -6.16 -0.75
N THR A 108 -8.77 -6.90 -0.20
CA THR A 108 -8.67 -8.36 -0.31
C THR A 108 -8.37 -9.07 1.02
N HIS A 109 -7.85 -8.36 2.00
CA HIS A 109 -7.43 -8.91 3.30
C HIS A 109 -8.04 -8.03 4.38
N GLY A 110 -9.16 -8.49 4.97
CA GLY A 110 -9.96 -7.69 5.90
C GLY A 110 -9.54 -7.80 7.36
N ASP A 111 -8.54 -8.61 7.68
CA ASP A 111 -7.99 -8.73 9.04
C ASP A 111 -7.19 -7.48 9.42
N VAL A 112 -7.39 -7.01 10.65
CA VAL A 112 -6.72 -5.80 11.16
C VAL A 112 -5.19 -5.92 11.11
N ARG A 113 -4.63 -7.10 11.35
CA ARG A 113 -3.19 -7.34 11.29
C ARG A 113 -2.64 -7.15 9.87
N ALA A 114 -3.40 -7.56 8.85
CA ALA A 114 -3.00 -7.37 7.46
C ALA A 114 -3.06 -5.90 7.04
N VAL A 115 -4.09 -5.19 7.50
CA VAL A 115 -4.25 -3.74 7.28
C VAL A 115 -3.13 -2.97 7.99
N ASP A 116 -2.88 -3.25 9.27
CA ASP A 116 -1.90 -2.54 10.08
C ASP A 116 -0.46 -2.86 9.69
N ALA A 117 -0.17 -4.09 9.27
CA ALA A 117 1.12 -4.42 8.65
C ALA A 117 1.38 -3.53 7.43
N CYS A 118 0.38 -3.32 6.57
CA CYS A 118 0.52 -2.44 5.42
C CYS A 118 0.62 -0.96 5.82
N ARG A 119 -0.11 -0.51 6.85
CA ARG A 119 0.03 0.86 7.38
C ARG A 119 1.46 1.12 7.87
N TYR A 120 1.99 0.22 8.69
CA TYR A 120 3.35 0.32 9.23
C TYR A 120 4.41 0.25 8.12
N TYR A 121 4.31 -0.73 7.23
CA TYR A 121 5.27 -0.87 6.13
C TYR A 121 5.20 0.28 5.12
N GLY A 122 4.00 0.81 4.89
CA GLY A 122 3.79 2.01 4.10
C GLY A 122 4.46 3.25 4.72
N ALA A 123 4.44 3.38 6.05
CA ALA A 123 5.18 4.42 6.76
C ALA A 123 6.70 4.28 6.55
N LEU A 124 7.25 3.06 6.64
CA LEU A 124 8.68 2.82 6.40
C LEU A 124 9.10 3.20 4.97
N ILE A 125 8.29 2.83 3.96
CA ILE A 125 8.57 3.19 2.56
C ILE A 125 8.45 4.71 2.36
N ALA A 126 7.45 5.37 2.96
CA ALA A 126 7.33 6.82 2.86
C ALA A 126 8.51 7.53 3.53
N ALA A 127 8.91 7.10 4.73
CA ALA A 127 10.04 7.64 5.48
C ALA A 127 11.36 7.55 4.70
N VAL A 128 11.67 6.38 4.13
CA VAL A 128 12.94 6.20 3.41
C VAL A 128 13.02 7.06 2.15
N VAL A 129 11.91 7.21 1.41
CA VAL A 129 11.84 8.06 0.21
C VAL A 129 11.98 9.54 0.58
N ARG A 130 11.64 9.90 1.83
CA ARG A 130 11.85 11.24 2.40
C ARG A 130 13.26 11.45 2.96
N GLY A 131 14.14 10.46 2.84
CA GLY A 131 15.55 10.55 3.20
C GLY A 131 15.90 10.09 4.61
N GLU A 132 15.01 9.39 5.31
CA GLU A 132 15.34 8.80 6.61
C GLU A 132 16.34 7.64 6.47
N SER A 133 17.28 7.57 7.41
CA SER A 133 18.33 6.54 7.43
C SER A 133 17.80 5.19 7.91
N LYS A 134 18.54 4.11 7.62
CA LYS A 134 18.21 2.76 8.08
C LYS A 134 18.11 2.68 9.61
N GLU A 135 18.95 3.41 10.32
CA GLU A 135 18.92 3.50 11.80
C GLU A 135 17.63 4.15 12.29
N GLN A 136 17.12 5.18 11.60
CA GLN A 136 15.85 5.83 11.93
C GLN A 136 14.67 4.89 11.64
N LEU A 137 14.65 4.26 10.46
CA LEU A 137 13.59 3.33 10.05
C LEU A 137 13.46 2.13 10.99
N LEU A 138 14.59 1.63 11.50
CA LEU A 138 14.64 0.46 12.36
C LEU A 138 14.68 0.83 13.85
N ASN A 139 14.49 2.09 14.22
CA ASN A 139 14.42 2.51 15.61
C ASN A 139 13.15 1.93 16.27
N ASP A 140 13.25 1.46 17.51
CA ASP A 140 12.11 0.92 18.26
C ASP A 140 11.02 1.97 18.56
N LYS A 141 11.38 3.26 18.47
CA LYS A 141 10.49 4.41 18.59
C LYS A 141 9.97 4.93 17.24
N PHE A 142 10.30 4.31 16.11
CA PHE A 142 9.88 4.80 14.78
C PHE A 142 8.37 5.08 14.71
N TYR A 143 7.54 4.19 15.29
CA TYR A 143 6.10 4.39 15.34
C TYR A 143 5.69 5.61 16.16
N ASP A 144 6.30 5.82 17.32
CA ASP A 144 5.97 6.93 18.21
C ASP A 144 6.42 8.27 17.63
N ASP A 145 7.61 8.31 17.02
CA ASP A 145 8.16 9.49 16.34
C ASP A 145 7.28 9.89 15.14
N HIS A 146 6.61 8.92 14.51
CA HIS A 146 5.71 9.12 13.36
C HIS A 146 4.23 8.95 13.69
N LYS A 147 3.85 9.00 14.97
CA LYS A 147 2.48 8.68 15.43
C LYS A 147 1.38 9.45 14.70
N LEU A 148 1.64 10.70 14.33
CA LEU A 148 0.71 11.54 13.57
C LEU A 148 0.33 10.95 12.21
N TRP A 149 1.22 10.19 11.57
CA TRP A 149 0.95 9.56 10.27
C TRP A 149 -0.10 8.46 10.36
N PHE A 150 -0.22 7.83 11.53
CA PHE A 150 -1.17 6.76 11.80
C PHE A 150 -2.55 7.28 12.25
N GLY A 151 -2.70 8.59 12.45
CA GLY A 151 -3.95 9.18 12.92
C GLY A 151 -4.32 8.69 14.32
N THR A 152 -5.62 8.45 14.57
CA THR A 152 -6.13 8.08 15.90
C THR A 152 -6.22 6.57 16.14
N LYS A 153 -5.97 5.74 15.12
CA LYS A 153 -6.10 4.29 15.21
C LYS A 153 -4.74 3.66 15.50
N PRO A 154 -4.50 3.10 16.70
CA PRO A 154 -3.24 2.41 16.98
C PRO A 154 -3.10 1.18 16.08
N LEU A 155 -1.86 0.70 15.92
CA LEU A 155 -1.59 -0.58 15.26
C LEU A 155 -1.96 -1.74 16.18
N ASP A 156 -2.35 -2.86 15.58
CA ASP A 156 -2.50 -4.15 16.25
C ASP A 156 -1.24 -4.52 17.05
N ALA A 157 -1.44 -5.14 18.23
CA ALA A 157 -0.36 -5.46 19.16
C ALA A 157 0.75 -6.33 18.53
N SER A 158 0.39 -7.26 17.64
CA SER A 158 1.36 -8.11 16.95
C SER A 158 2.20 -7.33 15.93
N ILE A 159 1.67 -6.25 15.35
CA ILE A 159 2.42 -5.35 14.47
C ILE A 159 3.28 -4.42 15.30
N MET A 160 2.79 -3.95 16.44
CA MET A 160 3.60 -3.18 17.40
C MET A 160 4.81 -3.97 17.89
N GLU A 161 4.65 -5.27 18.19
CA GLU A 161 5.77 -6.14 18.57
C GLU A 161 6.86 -6.19 17.47
N VAL A 162 6.45 -6.23 16.19
CA VAL A 162 7.38 -6.15 15.06
C VAL A 162 8.00 -4.76 14.97
N ALA A 163 7.21 -3.69 15.11
CA ALA A 163 7.68 -2.31 15.05
C ALA A 163 8.70 -1.97 16.16
N SER A 164 8.56 -2.58 17.33
CA SER A 164 9.52 -2.47 18.44
C SER A 164 10.75 -3.37 18.30
N GLY A 165 10.93 -4.03 17.15
CA GLY A 165 12.18 -4.72 16.81
C GLY A 165 12.24 -6.21 17.16
N SER A 166 11.12 -6.93 17.31
CA SER A 166 11.14 -8.40 17.55
C SER A 166 11.86 -9.22 16.46
N TYR A 167 12.08 -8.62 15.28
CA TYR A 167 12.92 -9.19 14.23
C TYR A 167 14.42 -9.13 14.55
N LYS A 168 14.90 -8.30 15.46
CA LYS A 168 16.35 -8.16 15.77
C LYS A 168 16.89 -9.22 16.73
N GLN A 169 15.99 -9.93 17.44
CA GLN A 169 16.37 -10.92 18.45
C GLN A 169 16.94 -12.22 17.82
N PRO A 170 16.32 -12.83 16.79
CA PRO A 170 16.79 -14.10 16.24
C PRO A 170 17.96 -13.93 15.26
N LYS A 171 18.84 -14.94 15.17
CA LYS A 171 19.97 -14.96 14.20
C LYS A 171 19.60 -15.46 12.81
N GLY A 172 18.33 -15.76 12.55
CA GLY A 172 17.84 -16.17 11.23
C GLY A 172 16.96 -17.41 11.28
N TYR A 173 17.11 -18.30 10.30
CA TYR A 173 16.29 -19.50 10.16
C TYR A 173 16.40 -20.42 11.40
N ASP A 174 17.59 -20.72 11.89
CA ASP A 174 17.71 -21.68 13.01
C ASP A 174 17.09 -21.15 14.31
N ASP A 175 17.00 -19.82 14.46
CA ASP A 175 16.41 -19.15 15.63
C ASP A 175 14.91 -18.80 15.46
N GLY A 176 14.26 -19.35 14.44
CA GLY A 176 12.79 -19.30 14.30
C GLY A 176 12.22 -18.19 13.41
N ILE A 177 13.03 -17.41 12.69
CA ILE A 177 12.50 -16.50 11.65
C ILE A 177 12.05 -17.35 10.46
N ARG A 178 10.79 -17.19 10.03
CA ARG A 178 10.21 -17.89 8.88
C ARG A 178 9.44 -16.91 8.01
N GLY A 179 9.62 -17.00 6.70
CA GLY A 179 8.76 -16.35 5.73
C GLY A 179 7.45 -17.12 5.60
N GLY A 180 6.45 -16.84 6.43
CA GLY A 180 5.16 -17.57 6.41
C GLY A 180 4.03 -16.79 5.76
N GLY A 181 3.00 -17.48 5.28
CA GLY A 181 1.79 -16.85 4.70
C GLY A 181 1.00 -15.94 5.66
N PHE A 182 1.29 -16.02 6.96
CA PHE A 182 0.76 -15.10 7.97
C PHE A 182 1.51 -13.77 7.93
N VAL A 183 0.77 -12.67 7.80
CA VAL A 183 1.34 -11.33 7.54
C VAL A 183 2.37 -10.87 8.57
N VAL A 184 2.18 -11.19 9.86
CA VAL A 184 3.12 -10.79 10.92
C VAL A 184 4.47 -11.50 10.76
N GLN A 185 4.45 -12.79 10.40
CA GLN A 185 5.66 -13.57 10.15
C GLN A 185 6.39 -13.05 8.91
N SER A 186 5.67 -12.81 7.81
CA SER A 186 6.21 -12.23 6.59
C SER A 186 6.87 -10.86 6.82
N LEU A 187 6.19 -9.96 7.53
CA LEU A 187 6.71 -8.62 7.85
C LEU A 187 7.99 -8.73 8.70
N ARG A 188 7.95 -9.55 9.76
CA ARG A 188 9.09 -9.79 10.65
C ARG A 188 10.30 -10.36 9.88
N ALA A 189 10.06 -11.32 8.99
CA ALA A 189 11.10 -11.95 8.18
C ALA A 189 11.75 -10.96 7.19
N ALA A 190 10.95 -10.15 6.50
CA ALA A 190 11.45 -9.14 5.58
C ALA A 190 12.26 -8.04 6.29
N LEU A 191 11.81 -7.60 7.47
CA LEU A 191 12.54 -6.62 8.28
C LEU A 191 13.81 -7.20 8.90
N TRP A 192 13.82 -8.48 9.28
CA TRP A 192 15.06 -9.16 9.69
C TRP A 192 16.09 -9.17 8.56
N ALA A 193 15.67 -9.51 7.33
CA ALA A 193 16.57 -9.53 6.18
C ALA A 193 17.14 -8.14 5.88
N PHE A 194 16.32 -7.10 5.97
CA PHE A 194 16.76 -5.71 5.81
C PHE A 194 17.68 -5.22 6.94
N TRP A 195 17.38 -5.59 8.18
CA TRP A 195 18.21 -5.25 9.34
C TRP A 195 19.57 -5.94 9.34
N SER A 196 19.62 -7.21 8.95
CA SER A 196 20.82 -8.07 9.07
C SER A 196 21.84 -7.93 7.94
N THR A 197 21.56 -7.12 6.92
CA THR A 197 22.39 -7.03 5.70
C THR A 197 22.64 -5.59 5.28
N GLU A 198 23.74 -5.34 4.59
CA GLU A 198 24.13 -3.98 4.15
C GLU A 198 24.04 -3.76 2.64
N THR A 199 23.62 -4.78 1.88
CA THR A 199 23.42 -4.69 0.44
C THR A 199 22.05 -5.25 0.04
N PHE A 200 21.54 -4.79 -1.10
CA PHE A 200 20.32 -5.34 -1.69
C PHE A 200 20.46 -6.83 -2.00
N GLU A 201 21.61 -7.25 -2.54
CA GLU A 201 21.88 -8.63 -2.93
C GLU A 201 21.88 -9.57 -1.73
N ASP A 202 22.61 -9.24 -0.67
CA ASP A 202 22.70 -10.09 0.52
C ASP A 202 21.34 -10.22 1.21
N GLY A 203 20.60 -9.11 1.33
CA GLY A 203 19.31 -9.15 2.02
C GLY A 203 18.23 -9.90 1.25
N VAL A 204 18.20 -9.83 -0.08
CA VAL A 204 17.22 -10.64 -0.84
C VAL A 204 17.59 -12.12 -0.80
N ILE A 205 18.88 -12.46 -0.83
CA ILE A 205 19.35 -13.85 -0.67
C ILE A 205 18.94 -14.37 0.72
N ASN A 206 19.14 -13.57 1.76
CA ASN A 206 18.71 -13.92 3.12
C ASN A 206 17.20 -14.10 3.20
N ALA A 207 16.41 -13.19 2.63
CA ALA A 207 14.94 -13.29 2.61
C ALA A 207 14.44 -14.58 1.95
N VAL A 208 15.06 -15.00 0.85
CA VAL A 208 14.74 -16.26 0.16
C VAL A 208 15.17 -17.48 1.00
N ASN A 209 16.34 -17.43 1.62
CA ASN A 209 16.88 -18.57 2.39
C ASN A 209 16.15 -18.81 3.72
N LEU A 210 15.22 -17.94 4.14
CA LEU A 210 14.32 -18.18 5.28
C LEU A 210 13.25 -19.25 4.99
N GLY A 211 13.14 -19.71 3.74
CA GLY A 211 12.25 -20.81 3.34
C GLY A 211 10.76 -20.49 3.47
N SER A 212 9.94 -21.52 3.26
CA SER A 212 8.47 -21.44 3.27
C SER A 212 7.92 -20.54 2.14
N ASP A 213 7.29 -19.41 2.46
CA ASP A 213 6.74 -18.41 1.54
C ASP A 213 7.84 -17.42 1.10
N THR A 214 8.80 -17.97 0.35
CA THR A 214 10.05 -17.29 -0.01
C THR A 214 9.85 -16.14 -1.00
N ASP A 215 8.96 -16.32 -1.97
CA ASP A 215 8.63 -15.34 -2.99
C ASP A 215 7.97 -14.10 -2.37
N THR A 216 7.00 -14.29 -1.47
CA THR A 216 6.38 -13.16 -0.76
C THR A 216 7.37 -12.46 0.14
N THR A 217 8.18 -13.20 0.90
CA THR A 217 9.16 -12.60 1.82
C THR A 217 10.19 -11.75 1.07
N ALA A 218 10.73 -12.27 -0.05
CA ALA A 218 11.65 -11.55 -0.92
C ALA A 218 10.98 -10.34 -1.61
N ALA A 219 9.72 -10.46 -2.04
CA ALA A 219 8.95 -9.36 -2.62
C ALA A 219 8.65 -8.25 -1.61
N ILE A 220 8.39 -8.59 -0.34
CA ILE A 220 8.26 -7.59 0.73
C ILE A 220 9.61 -6.90 0.94
N TYR A 221 10.68 -7.66 1.24
CA TYR A 221 12.03 -7.12 1.41
C TYR A 221 12.43 -6.16 0.27
N GLY A 222 12.24 -6.60 -0.98
CA GLY A 222 12.66 -5.85 -2.17
C GLY A 222 12.00 -4.47 -2.31
N GLN A 223 10.81 -4.27 -1.74
CA GLN A 223 10.12 -2.99 -1.76
C GLN A 223 10.85 -1.94 -0.91
N LEU A 224 11.12 -2.26 0.37
CA LEU A 224 11.82 -1.33 1.27
C LEU A 224 13.30 -1.21 0.92
N ALA A 225 13.96 -2.34 0.67
CA ALA A 225 15.37 -2.37 0.30
C ALA A 225 15.63 -1.65 -1.04
N GLY A 226 14.75 -1.80 -2.02
CA GLY A 226 14.84 -1.09 -3.29
C GLY A 226 14.66 0.42 -3.13
N ALA A 227 13.74 0.84 -2.25
CA ALA A 227 13.56 2.26 -1.92
C ALA A 227 14.76 2.86 -1.15
N TYR A 228 15.41 2.06 -0.31
CA TYR A 228 16.59 2.47 0.47
C TYR A 228 17.88 2.49 -0.35
N TYR A 229 18.26 1.36 -0.95
CA TYR A 229 19.53 1.21 -1.68
C TYR A 229 19.48 1.82 -3.09
N GLY A 230 18.28 2.02 -3.63
CA GLY A 230 18.08 2.54 -4.99
C GLY A 230 18.27 1.49 -6.09
N TYR A 231 17.69 1.77 -7.26
CA TYR A 231 17.68 0.87 -8.42
C TYR A 231 19.08 0.46 -8.90
N SER A 232 20.05 1.38 -8.87
CA SER A 232 21.44 1.13 -9.30
C SER A 232 22.19 0.13 -8.42
N SER A 233 21.70 -0.14 -7.21
CA SER A 233 22.30 -1.09 -6.27
C SER A 233 21.83 -2.53 -6.50
N ILE A 234 20.85 -2.74 -7.38
CA ILE A 234 20.36 -4.08 -7.73
C ILE A 234 21.32 -4.70 -8.76
N PRO A 235 21.79 -5.95 -8.56
CA PRO A 235 22.69 -6.61 -9.49
C PRO A 235 22.16 -6.61 -10.94
N GLU A 236 22.96 -6.09 -11.87
CA GLU A 236 22.58 -5.96 -13.29
C GLU A 236 22.18 -7.32 -13.91
N LYS A 237 22.86 -8.40 -13.49
CA LYS A 237 22.57 -9.79 -13.88
C LYS A 237 21.13 -10.22 -13.55
N TRP A 238 20.51 -9.65 -12.51
CA TRP A 238 19.13 -9.92 -12.12
C TRP A 238 18.16 -9.03 -12.88
N ILE A 239 18.46 -7.74 -13.00
CA ILE A 239 17.66 -6.77 -13.77
C ILE A 239 17.47 -7.26 -15.21
N LYS A 240 18.54 -7.75 -15.87
CA LYS A 240 18.52 -8.26 -17.25
C LYS A 240 17.59 -9.47 -17.45
N LYS A 241 17.28 -10.20 -16.39
CA LYS A 241 16.40 -11.39 -16.43
C LYS A 241 14.97 -11.11 -15.99
N LEU A 242 14.69 -9.90 -15.49
CA LEU A 242 13.39 -9.56 -14.94
C LEU A 242 12.36 -9.42 -16.08
N TYR A 243 11.30 -10.24 -16.02
CA TYR A 243 10.18 -10.14 -16.95
C TYR A 243 9.51 -8.77 -16.86
N ALA A 244 9.13 -8.20 -18.01
CA ALA A 244 8.46 -6.90 -18.11
C ALA A 244 9.21 -5.73 -17.42
N ARG A 245 10.55 -5.81 -17.32
CA ARG A 245 11.41 -4.77 -16.75
C ARG A 245 11.02 -3.37 -17.23
N ASP A 246 10.93 -3.17 -18.54
CA ASP A 246 10.69 -1.85 -19.13
C ASP A 246 9.34 -1.28 -18.70
N LEU A 247 8.30 -2.13 -18.63
CA LEU A 247 6.99 -1.72 -18.10
C LEU A 247 7.08 -1.32 -16.62
N ILE A 248 7.79 -2.10 -15.80
CA ILE A 248 7.95 -1.81 -14.37
C ILE A 248 8.66 -0.46 -14.18
N VAL A 249 9.73 -0.21 -14.95
CA VAL A 249 10.47 1.05 -14.95
C VAL A 249 9.56 2.21 -15.36
N CYS A 250 8.81 2.08 -16.47
CA CYS A 250 7.87 3.12 -16.90
C CYS A 250 6.80 3.41 -15.85
N ILE A 251 6.27 2.40 -15.16
CA ILE A 251 5.31 2.59 -14.06
C ILE A 251 5.97 3.36 -12.90
N ALA A 252 7.20 3.02 -12.54
CA ALA A 252 7.93 3.70 -11.47
C ALA A 252 8.20 5.18 -11.80
N GLU A 253 8.64 5.48 -13.03
CA GLU A 253 8.84 6.85 -13.52
C GLU A 253 7.52 7.64 -13.54
N TRP A 254 6.42 7.01 -13.94
CA TRP A 254 5.11 7.64 -13.95
C TRP A 254 4.60 7.96 -12.53
N LEU A 255 4.78 7.03 -11.59
CA LEU A 255 4.46 7.26 -10.17
C LEU A 255 5.25 8.44 -9.62
N GLN A 256 6.56 8.50 -9.92
CA GLN A 256 7.42 9.60 -9.52
C GLN A 256 6.91 10.92 -10.10
N ALA A 257 6.71 11.02 -11.42
CA ALA A 257 6.27 12.26 -12.07
C ALA A 257 4.93 12.81 -11.52
N LEU A 258 3.95 11.92 -11.29
CA LEU A 258 2.66 12.32 -10.74
C LEU A 258 2.72 12.72 -9.26
N SER A 259 3.62 12.10 -8.49
CA SER A 259 3.81 12.46 -7.08
C SER A 259 4.31 13.90 -6.92
N TYR A 260 5.10 14.42 -7.88
CA TYR A 260 5.57 15.81 -7.90
C TYR A 260 4.54 16.82 -8.42
N SER A 261 3.62 16.40 -9.28
CA SER A 261 2.71 17.30 -10.00
C SER A 261 1.68 18.02 -9.09
N LYS A 262 1.45 17.53 -7.86
CA LYS A 262 0.56 18.19 -6.89
C LYS A 262 1.09 19.49 -6.28
N ASN A 263 2.33 19.89 -6.56
CA ASN A 263 2.93 21.11 -6.01
C ASN A 263 2.93 22.32 -6.96
N VAL A 264 2.42 22.22 -8.19
CA VAL A 264 2.44 23.37 -9.12
C VAL A 264 1.18 24.24 -9.01
N GLU A 265 0.08 23.76 -8.40
CA GLU A 265 -1.19 24.53 -8.33
C GLU A 265 -1.42 25.29 -7.01
N THR A 266 -0.55 25.16 -6.00
CA THR A 266 -0.71 25.87 -4.71
C THR A 266 0.23 27.06 -4.52
N ALA A 267 1.02 27.44 -5.52
CA ALA A 267 2.01 28.52 -5.44
C ALA A 267 1.71 29.75 -6.34
N SER A 268 0.47 29.93 -6.83
CA SER A 268 0.12 31.08 -7.69
C SER A 268 -1.22 31.75 -7.35
N SER A 269 -1.53 31.95 -6.07
CA SER A 269 -2.59 32.89 -5.66
C SER A 269 -2.24 33.61 -4.35
N GLN A 270 -1.18 34.42 -4.38
CA GLN A 270 -1.07 35.58 -3.49
C GLN A 270 -0.60 36.78 -4.32
N GLY A 271 -1.47 37.79 -4.42
CA GLY A 271 -1.12 39.06 -5.04
C GLY A 271 -2.30 39.89 -5.52
N ALA A 272 -3.13 40.39 -4.60
CA ALA A 272 -3.74 41.73 -4.71
C ALA A 272 -4.40 42.14 -3.38
N SER A 273 -4.23 43.41 -3.03
CA SER A 273 -4.24 44.02 -1.70
C SER A 273 -5.55 44.00 -0.92
N ALA A 274 -5.37 43.95 0.41
CA ALA A 274 -6.32 44.38 1.41
C ALA A 274 -6.74 45.85 1.22
N THR A 275 -8.03 46.12 1.36
CA THR A 275 -8.52 47.41 1.86
C THR A 275 -9.55 47.13 2.94
N GLN A 276 -9.29 47.64 4.14
CA GLN A 276 -10.18 47.59 5.30
C GLN A 276 -11.41 48.48 5.06
N MET A 277 -12.60 48.03 5.47
CA MET A 277 -13.66 48.91 5.96
C MET A 277 -14.51 48.16 7.00
N GLU A 278 -14.70 48.83 8.13
CA GLU A 278 -15.32 48.42 9.39
C GLU A 278 -16.83 48.11 9.29
N PRO A 279 -17.42 47.43 10.30
CA PRO A 279 -18.83 47.04 10.31
C PRO A 279 -19.72 48.17 10.83
N ASN A 280 -20.76 48.53 10.07
CA ASN A 280 -21.85 49.36 10.59
C ASN A 280 -23.09 48.50 10.87
N ASP A 281 -23.51 48.58 12.13
CA ASP A 281 -24.85 48.29 12.61
C ASP A 281 -25.91 48.98 11.74
N GLU A 282 -26.93 48.24 11.31
CA GLU A 282 -28.29 48.76 11.23
C GLU A 282 -29.29 47.60 11.26
N LEU A 283 -29.83 47.38 12.46
CA LEU A 283 -31.12 46.76 12.69
C LEU A 283 -32.19 47.73 12.17
N GLU A 284 -32.96 47.36 11.15
CA GLU A 284 -34.39 47.69 11.09
C GLU A 284 -35.16 46.81 10.09
N ARG A 285 -36.10 46.05 10.66
CA ARG A 285 -37.46 45.69 10.20
C ARG A 285 -37.74 45.77 8.70
N PHE A 286 -38.33 44.70 8.14
CA PHE A 286 -39.70 44.73 7.61
C PHE A 286 -40.23 43.30 7.41
N ASP A 287 -41.33 43.01 8.09
CA ASP A 287 -42.25 41.90 7.84
C ASP A 287 -43.01 42.08 6.50
N ASP A 288 -43.63 40.99 6.05
CA ASP A 288 -44.76 40.85 5.12
C ASP A 288 -44.53 40.93 3.59
N ASN A 289 -44.33 39.75 2.97
CA ASN A 289 -45.30 39.10 2.05
C ASN A 289 -44.81 37.73 1.56
#